data_AF-A0A3M2WJR7-F1
#
_entry.id   AF-A0A3M2WJR7-F1
#
_cell.length_a   1.000
_cell.length_b   1.000
_cell.length_c   1.000
_cell.angle_alpha   90.00
_cell.angle_beta   90.00
_cell.angle_gamma   90.00
#
_symmetry.space_group_name_H-M   'P 1'
#
loop_
_entity.id
_entity.type
_entity.pdbx_description
1 polymer ?
#
loop_
_entity_poly.entity_id
_entity_poly.type
_entity_poly.pdbx_seq_one_letter_code
_entity_poly.pdbx_strand_id
1 'polypeptide(L)' 'MSMAQTHYVAREPDASGFIDYPAVEHAVWSTLITRQMKIIEGRACQEYLDGIEQLALPHDRIPQLGDINKVLGATT' A
#
# COMPACT_ATOMS: atom_id res chain seq x y z
N MET A 1 6.52 12.99 -22.80
CA MET A 1 5.46 12.35 -21.99
C MET A 1 5.00 13.36 -20.96
N SER A 2 3.74 13.79 -21.01
CA SER A 2 3.17 14.72 -20.03
C SER A 2 2.95 13.97 -18.72
N MET A 3 3.63 14.37 -17.63
CA MET A 3 3.25 13.94 -16.29
C MET A 3 1.91 14.61 -15.99
N ALA A 4 0.82 13.83 -15.92
CA ALA A 4 -0.45 14.36 -15.46
C ALA A 4 -0.27 14.88 -14.03
N GLN A 5 -0.31 16.20 -13.84
CA GLN A 5 -0.34 16.80 -12.52
C GLN A 5 -1.64 16.38 -11.85
N THR A 6 -1.54 15.51 -10.86
CA THR A 6 -2.68 15.20 -10.00
C THR A 6 -2.81 16.35 -9.00
N HIS A 7 -4.05 16.81 -8.78
CA HIS A 7 -4.36 17.81 -7.74
C HIS A 7 -4.29 17.21 -6.32
N TYR A 8 -3.71 16.03 -6.18
CA TYR A 8 -3.65 15.28 -4.95
C TYR A 8 -2.59 15.86 -4.02
N VAL A 9 -3.01 16.21 -2.80
CA VAL A 9 -2.11 16.58 -1.72
C VAL A 9 -2.01 15.38 -0.79
N ALA A 10 -0.79 14.93 -0.51
CA ALA A 10 -0.56 13.82 0.40
C ALA A 10 -1.05 14.16 1.81
N ARG A 11 -1.56 13.16 2.52
CA ARG A 11 -1.99 13.31 3.91
C ARG A 11 -0.78 13.28 4.83
N GLU A 12 -0.77 14.20 5.79
CA GLU A 12 0.23 14.22 6.85
C GLU A 12 -0.23 13.35 8.03
N PRO A 13 0.67 12.58 8.66
CA PRO A 13 0.37 11.87 9.88
C PRO A 13 0.15 12.84 11.05
N ASP A 14 -0.63 12.40 12.03
CA ASP A 14 -0.77 13.09 13.31
C ASP A 14 0.49 12.92 14.19
N ALA A 15 0.43 13.48 15.40
CA ALA A 15 1.53 13.40 16.37
C ALA A 15 1.91 11.97 16.80
N SER A 16 1.03 10.98 16.56
CA SER A 16 1.28 9.56 16.83
C SER A 16 1.78 8.79 15.60
N GLY A 17 1.93 9.46 14.45
CA GLY A 17 2.31 8.82 13.19
C GLY A 17 1.14 8.18 12.44
N PHE A 18 -0.11 8.44 12.88
CA PHE A 18 -1.31 7.86 12.28
C PHE A 18 -1.89 8.77 11.20
N ILE A 19 -2.24 8.18 10.05
CA ILE A 19 -2.91 8.91 8.96
C ILE A 19 -4.37 8.48 8.91
N ASP A 20 -5.28 9.44 9.14
CA ASP A 20 -6.71 9.22 8.98
C ASP A 20 -7.09 9.32 7.49
N TYR A 21 -7.22 8.17 6.83
CA TYR A 21 -7.69 8.09 5.44
C TYR A 21 -9.22 7.98 5.43
N PRO A 22 -9.91 8.70 4.53
CA PRO A 22 -11.35 8.64 4.42
C PRO A 22 -11.73 7.32 3.73
N ALA A 23 -12.97 6.88 3.95
CA ALA A 23 -13.48 5.64 3.39
C ALA A 23 -13.32 5.53 1.85
N VAL A 24 -13.40 6.66 1.13
CA VAL A 24 -13.22 6.69 -0.32
C VAL A 24 -11.80 6.31 -0.76
N GLU A 25 -10.76 6.71 -0.03
CA GLU A 25 -9.39 6.36 -0.41
C GLU A 25 -9.08 4.90 -0.04
N HIS A 26 -9.66 4.38 1.05
CA HIS A 26 -9.63 2.95 1.35
C HIS A 26 -10.31 2.11 0.26
N ALA A 27 -11.43 2.56 -0.28
CA ALA A 27 -12.10 1.88 -1.39
C ALA A 27 -11.24 1.90 -2.68
N VAL A 28 -10.58 3.01 -2.97
CA VAL A 28 -9.63 3.13 -4.09
C VAL A 28 -8.47 2.14 -3.91
N TRP A 29 -7.86 2.12 -2.73
CA TRP A 29 -6.82 1.15 -2.38
C TRP A 29 -7.28 -0.28 -2.60
N SER A 30 -8.43 -0.66 -2.02
CA SER A 30 -9.00 -2.01 -2.14
C SER A 30 -9.17 -2.42 -3.60
N THR A 31 -9.66 -1.51 -4.44
CA THR A 31 -9.82 -1.75 -5.88
C THR A 31 -8.48 -2.00 -6.55
N LEU A 32 -7.47 -1.17 -6.25
CA LEU A 32 -6.15 -1.26 -6.87
C LEU A 32 -5.39 -2.50 -6.43
N ILE A 33 -5.28 -2.77 -5.13
CA ILE A 33 -4.52 -3.91 -4.61
C ILE A 33 -5.14 -5.22 -5.07
N THR A 34 -6.47 -5.37 -5.00
CA THR A 34 -7.18 -6.58 -5.43
C THR A 34 -6.96 -6.85 -6.92
N ARG A 35 -6.99 -5.80 -7.76
CA ARG A 35 -6.69 -5.94 -9.19
C ARG A 35 -5.22 -6.30 -9.41
N GLN A 36 -4.31 -5.66 -8.68
CA GLN A 36 -2.88 -5.85 -8.84
C GLN A 36 -2.45 -7.26 -8.46
N MET A 37 -2.95 -7.83 -7.36
CA MET A 37 -2.62 -9.19 -6.93
C MET A 37 -2.89 -10.22 -8.04
N LYS A 38 -4.02 -10.10 -8.74
CA LYS A 38 -4.37 -10.98 -9.88
C LYS A 38 -3.46 -10.80 -11.09
N ILE A 39 -2.85 -9.62 -11.25
CA ILE A 39 -2.00 -9.31 -12.41
C ILE A 39 -0.56 -9.77 -12.19
N ILE A 40 -0.05 -9.64 -10.97
CA ILE A 40 1.35 -9.94 -10.65
C ILE A 40 1.62 -11.45 -10.61
N GLU A 41 0.60 -12.28 -10.39
CA GLU A 41 0.67 -13.72 -10.51
C GLU A 41 1.23 -14.12 -11.89
N GLY A 42 2.40 -14.77 -11.91
CA GLY A 42 3.10 -15.17 -13.13
C GLY A 42 3.78 -14.04 -13.90
N ARG A 43 3.87 -12.82 -13.34
CA ARG A 43 4.58 -11.68 -13.96
C ARG A 43 5.67 -11.09 -13.08
N ALA A 44 5.44 -11.02 -11.78
CA ALA A 44 6.45 -10.53 -10.83
C ALA A 44 7.50 -11.62 -10.55
N CYS A 45 8.70 -11.20 -10.15
CA CYS A 45 9.72 -12.14 -9.67
C CYS A 45 9.32 -12.73 -8.31
N GLN A 46 9.92 -13.87 -7.96
CA GLN A 46 9.57 -14.59 -6.75
C GLN A 46 9.83 -13.74 -5.50
N GLU A 47 10.93 -12.99 -5.46
CA GLU A 47 11.31 -12.15 -4.33
C GLU A 47 10.27 -11.04 -4.06
N TYR A 48 9.62 -10.52 -5.11
CA TYR A 48 8.54 -9.56 -4.95
C TYR A 48 7.27 -10.21 -4.39
N LEU A 49 6.95 -11.43 -4.84
CA LEU A 49 5.81 -12.19 -4.33
C LEU A 49 6.03 -12.57 -2.86
N ASP A 50 7.22 -13.02 -2.51
CA ASP A 50 7.59 -13.36 -1.13
C ASP A 50 7.52 -12.11 -0.23
N GLY A 51 8.01 -10.97 -0.73
CA GLY A 51 7.96 -9.69 0.00
C GLY A 51 6.53 -9.21 0.24
N ILE A 52 5.65 -9.28 -0.76
CA ILE A 52 4.25 -8.83 -0.60
C ILE A 52 3.45 -9.77 0.31
N GLU A 53 3.75 -11.07 0.29
CA GLU A 53 3.18 -12.05 1.22
C GLU A 53 3.63 -11.76 2.66
N GLN A 54 4.92 -11.50 2.89
CA GLN A 54 5.45 -11.14 4.21
C GLN A 54 4.84 -9.85 4.76
N LEU A 55 4.67 -8.84 3.91
CA LEU A 55 4.06 -7.57 4.29
C LEU A 55 2.57 -7.70 4.65
N ALA A 56 1.91 -8.79 4.22
CA ALA A 56 0.52 -9.10 4.53
C ALA A 56 -0.42 -7.88 4.39
N LEU A 57 -0.29 -7.18 3.25
CA LEU A 57 -0.98 -5.91 3.03
C LEU A 57 -2.51 -6.09 3.15
N PRO A 58 -3.21 -5.25 3.91
CA PRO A 58 -4.65 -5.31 3.98
C PRO A 58 -5.28 -5.00 2.62
N HIS A 59 -6.27 -5.79 2.23
CA HIS A 59 -6.98 -5.57 0.96
C HIS A 59 -8.16 -4.60 1.10
N ASP A 60 -8.59 -4.26 2.31
CA ASP A 60 -9.80 -3.48 2.59
C ASP A 60 -9.52 -2.02 2.99
N ARG A 61 -8.27 -1.70 3.36
CA ARG A 61 -7.84 -0.38 3.81
C ARG A 61 -6.39 -0.12 3.45
N ILE A 62 -6.01 1.15 3.45
CA ILE A 62 -4.61 1.57 3.28
C ILE A 62 -3.84 1.18 4.55
N PRO A 63 -2.70 0.48 4.45
CA PRO A 63 -1.88 0.16 5.62
C PRO A 63 -1.27 1.43 6.23
N GLN A 64 -1.14 1.45 7.56
CA GLN A 64 -0.38 2.50 8.24
C GLN A 64 1.12 2.25 8.07
N LEU A 65 1.89 3.33 7.93
CA LEU A 65 3.35 3.24 7.74
C LEU A 65 4.03 2.49 8.89
N GLY A 66 3.54 2.69 10.12
CA GLY A 66 4.04 1.99 11.29
C GLY A 66 3.90 0.46 11.22
N ASP A 67 2.85 -0.05 10.59
CA ASP A 67 2.65 -1.50 10.46
C ASP A 67 3.58 -2.10 9.41
N ILE A 68 3.80 -1.39 8.30
CA ILE A 68 4.79 -1.77 7.28
C ILE A 68 6.20 -1.77 7.87
N ASN A 69 6.57 -0.71 8.60
CA ASN A 69 7.90 -0.56 9.18
C ASN A 69 8.21 -1.66 10.21
N LYS A 70 7.22 -2.16 10.95
CA LYS A 70 7.41 -3.29 11.88
C LYS A 70 7.85 -4.55 11.13
N VAL A 71 7.23 -4.85 9.99
CA VAL A 71 7.59 -6.02 9.18
C VAL A 71 8.98 -5.81 8.58
N LEU A 72 9.21 -4.69 7.91
CA LEU A 72 10.50 -4.40 7.28
C LEU A 72 11.66 -4.42 8.29
N GLY A 73 11.50 -3.76 9.44
CA GLY A 73 12.54 -3.74 10.47
C GLY A 73 12.80 -5.10 11.13
N ALA A 74 11.91 -6.08 10.95
CA ALA A 74 12.11 -7.44 11.44
C ALA A 74 12.72 -8.37 10.38
N THR A 75 12.63 -8.03 9.09
CA THR A 75 13.02 -8.92 7.97
C THR A 75 14.22 -8.44 7.18
N THR A 76 14.73 -7.23 7.43
CA THR A 76 15.93 -6.64 6.80
C THR A 76 16.82 -5.94 7.79
#